data_AF-G8H2N6-F1
#
_entry.id   AF-G8H2N6-F1
#
_cell.length_a   1.000
_cell.length_b   1.000
_cell.length_c   1.000
_cell.angle_alpha   90.00
_cell.angle_beta   90.00
_cell.angle_gamma   90.00
#
_symmetry.space_group_name_H-M   'P 1'
#
loop_
_entity.id
_entity.type
_entity.pdbx_description
1 polymer ?
#
loop_
_entity_poly.entity_id
_entity_poly.type
_entity_poly.pdbx_seq_one_letter_code
_entity_poly.pdbx_strand_id
1 'polypeptide(L)'
;MVSTDTEIAQALHACESACLQALLTGALEPLAIQSAQLFADAAQAGQLGKLSPSTMRELVGFARRLQKVSTMMVRLEISCNEVQQDAVGRFRQVLAPASCKSSSLGNPPPDPPADDQAHCAPYREWFLSHFPYPYPSPADKDHLL
;
A
#
# COMPACT_ATOMS: atom_id res chain seq x y z
N MET A 1 -30.31 25.44 -35.85
CA MET A 1 -30.11 25.83 -34.44
C MET A 1 -30.18 24.55 -33.63
N VAL A 2 -29.09 24.17 -32.97
CA VAL A 2 -29.07 23.01 -32.06
C VAL A 2 -29.87 23.41 -30.81
N SER A 3 -30.72 22.52 -30.31
CA SER A 3 -31.48 22.78 -29.08
C SER A 3 -30.55 22.64 -27.89
N THR A 4 -30.70 23.49 -26.88
CA THR A 4 -29.96 23.37 -25.61
C THR A 4 -30.13 21.99 -24.97
N ASP A 5 -31.28 21.33 -25.18
CA ASP A 5 -31.51 19.95 -24.72
C ASP A 5 -30.56 18.96 -25.39
N THR A 6 -30.34 19.10 -26.70
CA THR A 6 -29.46 18.22 -27.48
C THR A 6 -27.99 18.45 -27.16
N GLU A 7 -27.59 19.68 -26.83
CA GLU A 7 -26.21 19.98 -26.39
C GLU A 7 -25.91 19.31 -25.05
N ILE A 8 -26.85 19.37 -24.10
CA ILE A 8 -26.70 18.76 -22.78
C ILE A 8 -26.71 17.22 -22.88
N ALA A 9 -27.56 16.64 -23.73
CA ALA A 9 -27.55 15.20 -23.97
C ALA A 9 -26.21 14.71 -24.57
N GLN A 10 -25.63 15.47 -25.50
CA GLN A 10 -24.31 15.16 -26.05
C GLN A 10 -23.21 15.31 -25.01
N ALA A 11 -23.23 16.40 -24.22
CA ALA A 11 -22.27 16.63 -23.15
C ALA A 11 -22.36 15.54 -22.06
N LEU A 12 -23.56 15.03 -21.78
CA LEU A 12 -23.79 13.91 -20.88
C LEU A 12 -23.10 12.64 -21.37
N HIS A 13 -23.32 12.24 -22.62
CA HIS A 13 -22.66 11.06 -23.19
C HIS A 13 -21.13 11.21 -23.26
N ALA A 14 -20.65 12.42 -23.59
CA ALA A 14 -19.22 12.71 -23.55
C ALA A 14 -18.67 12.55 -22.12
N CYS A 15 -19.38 13.04 -21.10
CA CYS A 15 -18.99 12.90 -19.71
C CYS A 15 -19.04 11.44 -19.22
N GLU A 16 -20.02 10.64 -19.68
CA GLU A 16 -20.08 9.21 -19.39
C GLU A 16 -18.88 8.45 -19.95
N SER A 17 -18.53 8.70 -21.21
CA SER A 17 -17.35 8.08 -21.82
C SER A 17 -16.05 8.51 -21.15
N ALA A 18 -15.92 9.79 -20.80
CA ALA A 18 -14.80 10.32 -20.04
C ALA A 18 -14.71 9.68 -18.65
N CYS A 19 -15.85 9.43 -17.98
CA CYS A 19 -15.90 8.76 -16.69
C CYS A 19 -15.31 7.35 -16.76
N LEU A 20 -15.72 6.56 -17.77
CA LEU A 20 -15.19 5.21 -17.98
C LEU A 20 -13.69 5.23 -18.28
N GLN A 21 -13.23 6.17 -19.10
CA GLN A 21 -11.80 6.33 -19.39
C GLN A 21 -10.98 6.76 -18.17
N ALA A 22 -11.52 7.66 -17.35
CA ALA A 22 -10.89 8.09 -16.11
C ALA A 22 -10.76 6.95 -15.10
N LEU A 23 -11.74 6.04 -15.05
CA LEU A 23 -11.66 4.85 -14.19
C LEU A 23 -10.59 3.86 -14.65
N LEU A 24 -10.30 3.78 -15.95
CA LEU A 24 -9.23 2.93 -16.47
C LEU A 24 -7.84 3.54 -16.30
N THR A 25 -7.73 4.85 -16.51
CA THR A 25 -6.44 5.58 -16.52
C THR A 25 -6.05 6.15 -15.16
N GLY A 26 -7.00 6.29 -14.24
CA GLY A 26 -6.83 6.97 -12.95
C GLY A 26 -6.90 8.50 -13.02
N ALA A 27 -7.11 9.09 -14.21
CA ALA A 27 -7.14 10.54 -14.40
C ALA A 27 -8.52 11.14 -14.05
N LEU A 28 -8.82 11.26 -12.74
CA LEU A 28 -10.14 11.68 -12.24
C LEU A 28 -10.33 13.21 -12.14
N GLU A 29 -9.25 13.97 -12.02
CA GLU A 29 -9.31 15.44 -11.92
C GLU A 29 -10.01 16.10 -13.13
N PRO A 30 -9.68 15.78 -14.40
CA PRO A 30 -10.39 16.36 -15.55
C PRO A 30 -11.88 15.97 -15.58
N LEU A 31 -12.22 14.76 -15.13
CA LEU A 31 -13.60 14.31 -15.03
C LEU A 31 -14.40 15.12 -14.02
N ALA A 32 -13.81 15.44 -12.87
CA ALA A 32 -14.46 16.25 -11.83
C ALA A 32 -14.82 17.65 -12.36
N ILE A 33 -13.92 18.28 -13.10
CA ILE A 33 -14.16 19.59 -13.72
C ILE A 33 -15.28 19.50 -14.77
N GLN A 34 -15.19 18.52 -15.67
CA GLN A 34 -16.17 18.34 -16.75
C GLN A 34 -17.57 18.02 -16.21
N SER A 35 -17.67 17.15 -15.20
CA SER A 35 -18.96 16.81 -14.58
C SER A 35 -19.57 17.98 -13.82
N ALA A 36 -18.77 18.78 -13.11
CA ALA A 36 -19.24 19.99 -12.44
C ALA A 36 -19.83 21.01 -13.43
N GLN A 37 -19.16 21.23 -14.56
CA GLN A 37 -19.66 22.10 -15.63
C GLN A 37 -20.98 21.58 -16.22
N LEU A 38 -21.04 20.30 -16.56
CA LEU A 38 -22.26 19.67 -17.08
C LEU A 38 -23.46 19.85 -16.13
N PHE A 39 -23.27 19.62 -14.82
CA PHE A 39 -24.35 19.78 -13.86
C PHE A 39 -24.76 21.23 -13.64
N ALA A 40 -23.81 22.18 -13.72
CA ALA A 40 -24.13 23.60 -13.67
C ALA A 40 -24.97 24.03 -14.88
N ASP A 41 -24.55 23.64 -16.08
CA ASP A 41 -25.25 23.95 -17.34
C ASP A 41 -26.66 23.31 -17.36
N ALA A 42 -26.75 22.05 -16.92
CA ALA A 42 -28.02 21.34 -16.78
C ALA A 42 -28.95 22.00 -15.76
N ALA A 43 -28.43 22.47 -14.63
CA ALA A 43 -29.24 23.17 -13.63
C ALA A 43 -29.82 24.48 -14.20
N GLN A 44 -29.01 25.25 -14.92
CA GLN A 44 -29.46 26.48 -15.57
C GLN A 44 -30.51 26.19 -16.66
N ALA A 45 -30.27 25.20 -17.52
CA ALA A 45 -31.23 24.82 -18.56
C ALA A 45 -32.54 24.27 -17.97
N GLY A 46 -32.47 23.54 -16.85
CA GLY A 46 -33.63 23.04 -16.12
C GLY A 46 -34.48 24.18 -15.54
N GLN A 47 -33.87 25.19 -14.95
CA GLN A 47 -34.58 26.38 -14.44
C GLN A 47 -35.30 27.16 -15.56
N LEU A 48 -34.73 27.15 -16.76
CA LEU A 48 -35.32 27.78 -17.95
C LEU A 48 -36.37 26.91 -18.65
N GLY A 49 -36.67 25.70 -18.14
CA GLY A 49 -37.62 24.77 -18.76
C GLY A 49 -37.17 24.23 -20.12
N LYS A 50 -35.86 24.26 -20.39
CA LYS A 50 -35.27 23.91 -21.70
C LYS A 50 -34.82 22.44 -21.79
N LEU A 51 -34.97 21.68 -20.70
CA LEU A 51 -34.63 20.26 -20.64
C LEU A 51 -35.86 19.40 -20.87
N SER A 52 -35.71 18.39 -21.72
CA SER A 52 -36.74 17.37 -21.87
C SER A 52 -36.76 16.42 -20.66
N PRO A 53 -37.92 15.82 -20.34
CA PRO A 53 -38.02 14.85 -19.24
C PRO A 53 -37.09 13.63 -19.42
N SER A 54 -36.79 13.25 -20.67
CA SER A 54 -35.83 12.19 -21.01
C SER A 54 -34.41 12.58 -20.59
N THR A 55 -33.90 13.72 -21.04
CA THR A 55 -32.55 14.21 -20.72
C THR A 55 -32.37 14.36 -19.21
N MET A 56 -33.40 14.87 -18.52
CA MET A 56 -33.37 15.03 -17.07
C MET A 56 -33.29 13.67 -16.34
N ARG A 57 -34.00 12.64 -16.83
CA ARG A 57 -33.92 11.29 -16.27
C ARG A 57 -32.52 10.68 -16.46
N GLU A 58 -31.91 10.90 -17.62
CA GLU A 58 -30.56 10.42 -17.91
C GLU A 58 -29.51 11.13 -17.03
N LEU A 59 -29.59 12.45 -16.89
CA LEU A 59 -28.75 13.23 -15.98
C LEU A 59 -28.82 12.71 -14.54
N VAL A 60 -30.03 12.47 -14.02
CA VAL A 60 -30.21 11.89 -12.68
C VAL A 60 -29.64 10.48 -12.59
N GLY A 61 -29.83 9.67 -13.62
CA GLY A 61 -29.24 8.33 -13.72
C GLY A 61 -27.71 8.37 -13.66
N PHE A 62 -27.10 9.26 -14.42
CA PHE A 62 -25.65 9.48 -14.42
C PHE A 62 -25.15 9.98 -13.06
N ALA A 63 -25.81 10.98 -12.46
CA ALA A 63 -25.44 11.49 -11.15
C ALA A 63 -25.43 10.39 -10.06
N ARG A 64 -26.42 9.50 -10.06
CA ARG A 64 -26.45 8.36 -9.14
C ARG A 64 -25.29 7.38 -9.38
N ARG A 65 -24.97 7.10 -10.64
CA ARG A 65 -23.82 6.25 -10.99
C ARG A 65 -22.52 6.87 -10.52
N LEU A 66 -22.33 8.16 -10.80
CA LEU A 66 -21.14 8.91 -10.39
C LEU A 66 -20.99 8.95 -8.86
N GLN A 67 -22.08 9.18 -8.12
CA GLN A 67 -22.10 9.12 -6.66
C GLN A 67 -21.70 7.74 -6.13
N LYS A 68 -22.22 6.67 -6.74
CA LYS A 68 -21.86 5.30 -6.34
C LYS A 68 -20.38 5.04 -6.56
N VAL A 69 -19.86 5.42 -7.73
CA VAL A 69 -18.44 5.28 -8.06
C VAL A 69 -17.57 6.07 -7.08
N SER A 70 -17.84 7.36 -6.89
CA SER A 70 -17.05 8.19 -5.98
C SER A 70 -17.05 7.64 -4.55
N THR A 71 -18.20 7.18 -4.05
CA THR A 71 -18.31 6.55 -2.72
C THR A 71 -17.44 5.29 -2.63
N MET A 72 -17.43 4.45 -3.67
CA MET A 72 -16.59 3.26 -3.69
C MET A 72 -15.11 3.61 -3.76
N MET A 73 -14.72 4.66 -4.50
CA MET A 73 -13.33 5.11 -4.57
C MET A 73 -12.82 5.60 -3.21
N VAL A 74 -13.62 6.39 -2.49
CA VAL A 74 -13.27 6.84 -1.13
C VAL A 74 -13.11 5.64 -0.18
N ARG A 75 -14.00 4.65 -0.26
CA ARG A 75 -13.86 3.42 0.55
C ARG A 75 -12.61 2.63 0.22
N LEU A 76 -12.28 2.52 -1.07
CA LEU A 76 -11.07 1.85 -1.53
C LEU A 76 -9.82 2.55 -1.00
N GLU A 77 -9.78 3.88 -1.06
CA GLU A 77 -8.69 4.69 -0.49
C GLU A 77 -8.49 4.42 1.00
N ILE A 78 -9.59 4.40 1.77
CA ILE A 78 -9.55 4.08 3.21
C ILE A 78 -8.98 2.68 3.43
N SER A 79 -9.50 1.66 2.74
CA SER A 79 -9.01 0.29 2.88
C SER A 79 -7.54 0.12 2.46
N CYS A 80 -7.10 0.81 1.41
CA CYS A 80 -5.69 0.83 1.01
C CYS A 80 -4.80 1.41 2.12
N ASN A 81 -5.23 2.51 2.74
CA ASN A 81 -4.50 3.13 3.85
C ASN A 81 -4.44 2.22 5.09
N GLU A 82 -5.54 1.54 5.43
CA GLU A 82 -5.59 0.56 6.53
C GLU A 82 -4.62 -0.60 6.28
N VAL A 83 -4.63 -1.17 5.07
CA VAL A 83 -3.71 -2.26 4.69
C VAL A 83 -2.26 -1.79 4.76
N GLN A 84 -1.96 -0.59 4.28
CA GLN A 84 -0.62 -0.02 4.38
C GLN A 84 -0.16 0.11 5.84
N GLN A 85 -1.03 0.62 6.71
CA GLN A 85 -0.72 0.76 8.14
C GLN A 85 -0.50 -0.59 8.83
N ASP A 86 -1.35 -1.58 8.57
CA ASP A 86 -1.19 -2.94 9.11
C ASP A 86 0.11 -3.58 8.60
N ALA A 87 0.40 -3.49 7.30
CA ALA A 87 1.63 -4.01 6.72
C ALA A 87 2.87 -3.40 7.37
N VAL A 88 2.91 -2.06 7.52
CA VAL A 88 4.01 -1.37 8.22
C VAL A 88 4.11 -1.81 9.68
N GLY A 89 2.98 -1.96 10.37
CA GLY A 89 2.94 -2.46 11.75
C GLY A 89 3.53 -3.86 11.89
N ARG A 90 3.15 -4.79 11.00
CA ARG A 90 3.67 -6.16 10.97
C ARG A 90 5.16 -6.20 10.62
N PHE A 91 5.61 -5.43 9.64
CA PHE A 91 7.03 -5.35 9.32
C PHE A 91 7.84 -4.85 10.51
N ARG A 92 7.35 -3.84 11.24
CA ARG A 92 8.01 -3.37 12.47
C ARG A 92 8.07 -4.45 13.55
N GLN A 93 7.05 -5.29 13.70
CA GLN A 93 7.06 -6.39 14.67
C GLN A 93 8.05 -7.49 14.28
N VAL A 94 8.08 -7.89 13.01
CA VAL A 94 8.97 -8.94 12.51
C VAL A 94 10.43 -8.50 12.50
N LEU A 95 10.67 -7.25 12.10
CA LEU A 95 12.01 -6.65 12.05
C LEU A 95 12.42 -6.00 13.37
N ALA A 96 11.55 -6.00 14.38
CA ALA A 96 11.94 -5.57 15.71
C ALA A 96 13.12 -6.46 16.12
N PRO A 97 14.28 -5.87 16.47
CA PRO A 97 15.36 -6.68 17.03
C PRO A 97 14.73 -7.42 18.20
N ALA A 98 14.87 -8.76 18.20
CA ALA A 98 14.49 -9.55 19.36
C ALA A 98 15.11 -8.81 20.54
N SER A 99 14.28 -8.22 21.39
CA SER A 99 14.79 -7.64 22.61
C SER A 99 15.47 -8.82 23.25
N CYS A 100 16.81 -8.81 23.22
CA CYS A 100 17.64 -9.64 24.05
C CYS A 100 17.22 -9.23 25.45
N LYS A 101 16.11 -9.80 25.92
CA LYS A 101 15.84 -10.03 27.32
C LYS A 101 17.08 -10.81 27.70
N SER A 102 18.04 -10.06 28.23
CA SER A 102 19.21 -10.55 28.94
C SER A 102 18.68 -11.62 29.87
N SER A 103 18.71 -12.84 29.39
CA SER A 103 18.08 -13.99 30.01
C SER A 103 19.09 -14.45 31.01
N SER A 104 19.14 -13.74 32.13
CA SER A 104 20.04 -13.99 33.25
C SER A 104 21.54 -13.93 32.93
N LEU A 105 22.28 -13.32 33.85
CA LEU A 105 23.63 -13.77 34.22
C LEU A 105 23.53 -15.21 34.77
N GLY A 106 23.04 -16.16 33.97
CA GLY A 106 23.17 -17.57 34.24
C GLY A 106 24.63 -17.90 34.00
N ASN A 107 25.27 -18.45 35.02
CA ASN A 107 26.63 -19.00 34.91
C ASN A 107 26.81 -19.70 33.56
N PRO A 108 27.99 -19.60 32.92
CA PRO A 108 28.26 -20.39 31.73
C PRO A 108 27.86 -21.84 32.02
N PRO A 109 27.18 -22.53 31.07
CA PRO A 109 26.86 -23.94 31.25
C PRO A 109 28.15 -24.67 31.67
N PRO A 110 28.08 -25.61 32.62
CA PRO A 110 29.24 -26.39 33.00
C PRO A 110 29.85 -26.98 31.74
N ASP A 111 31.18 -26.89 31.62
CA ASP A 111 31.91 -27.41 30.47
C ASP A 111 31.39 -28.84 30.17
N PRO A 112 31.07 -29.14 28.90
CA PRO A 112 30.63 -30.48 28.54
C PRO A 112 31.69 -31.47 29.02
N PRO A 113 31.28 -32.65 29.55
CA PRO A 113 32.22 -33.65 30.03
C PRO A 113 33.28 -33.91 28.97
N ALA A 114 34.55 -33.89 29.38
CA ALA A 114 35.70 -33.96 28.47
C ALA A 114 35.68 -35.15 27.50
N ASP A 115 34.86 -36.17 27.78
CA ASP A 115 34.62 -37.32 26.91
C ASP A 115 33.91 -36.98 25.58
N ASP A 116 33.01 -35.99 25.54
CA ASP A 116 32.32 -35.60 24.29
C ASP A 116 33.25 -34.85 23.31
N GLN A 117 34.42 -34.41 23.77
CA GLN A 117 35.45 -33.80 22.92
C GLN A 117 36.48 -34.80 22.38
N ALA A 118 36.48 -36.05 22.86
CA ALA A 118 37.41 -37.09 22.38
C ALA A 118 37.20 -37.39 20.88
N HIS A 119 35.96 -37.31 20.40
CA HIS A 119 35.62 -37.47 18.99
C HIS A 119 36.17 -36.34 18.08
N CYS A 120 36.44 -35.16 18.66
CA CYS A 120 37.03 -34.02 17.96
C CYS A 120 38.55 -33.94 18.13
N ALA A 121 39.17 -34.82 18.92
CA ALA A 121 40.61 -34.80 19.20
C ALA A 121 41.50 -34.89 17.94
N PRO A 122 41.20 -35.76 16.94
CA PRO A 122 42.03 -35.84 15.73
C PRO A 122 41.98 -34.55 14.90
N TYR A 123 40.81 -33.90 14.86
CA TYR A 123 40.63 -32.65 14.13
C TYR A 123 41.29 -31.47 14.85
N ARG A 124 41.27 -31.48 16.19
CA ARG A 124 41.94 -30.50 17.03
C ARG A 124 43.46 -30.55 16.86
N GLU A 125 44.06 -31.74 16.83
CA GLU A 125 45.50 -31.90 16.63
C GLU A 125 45.95 -31.45 15.23
N TRP A 126 45.16 -31.77 14.19
CA TRP A 126 45.39 -31.26 12.85
C TRP A 126 45.30 -29.73 12.80
N PHE A 127 44.29 -29.14 13.43
CA PHE A 127 44.10 -27.69 13.45
C PHE A 127 45.23 -26.95 14.19
N LEU A 128 45.65 -27.45 15.35
CA LEU A 128 46.76 -26.88 16.12
C LEU A 128 48.11 -27.02 15.40
N SER A 129 48.31 -28.07 14.60
CA SER A 129 49.54 -28.26 13.82
C SER A 129 49.60 -27.41 12.55
N HIS A 130 48.47 -26.94 12.03
CA HIS A 130 48.40 -26.18 10.78
C HIS A 130 48.12 -24.69 10.97
N PHE A 131 47.67 -24.27 12.16
CA PHE A 131 47.41 -22.87 12.49
C PHE A 131 48.20 -22.42 13.72
N PRO A 132 49.18 -21.51 13.57
CA PRO A 132 50.02 -21.04 14.69
C PRO A 132 49.25 -20.16 15.70
N TYR A 133 48.09 -19.64 15.31
CA TYR A 133 47.20 -18.84 16.16
C TYR A 133 45.75 -19.32 16.05
N PRO A 134 45.45 -20.50 16.63
CA PRO A 134 44.16 -21.17 16.45
C PRO A 134 43.01 -20.49 17.21
N TYR A 135 43.33 -19.61 18.15
CA TYR A 135 42.36 -18.83 18.91
C TYR A 135 42.75 -17.35 18.88
N PRO A 136 41.77 -16.44 18.74
CA PRO A 136 42.04 -15.01 18.75
C PRO A 136 42.66 -14.61 20.10
N SER A 137 43.73 -13.83 20.01
CA SER A 137 44.39 -13.28 21.19
C SER A 137 43.47 -12.27 21.88
N PRO A 138 43.69 -11.93 23.16
CA PRO A 138 42.91 -10.89 23.83
C PRO A 138 42.90 -9.55 23.08
N ALA A 139 43.96 -9.24 22.33
CA ALA A 139 44.05 -8.04 21.50
C ALA A 139 43.15 -8.10 20.25
N ASP A 140 42.82 -9.30 19.75
CA ASP A 140 41.94 -9.48 18.60
C ASP A 140 40.45 -9.38 18.99
N LYS A 141 40.13 -9.48 20.29
CA LYS A 141 38.74 -9.38 20.78
C LYS A 141 38.19 -7.96 20.73
N ASP A 142 39.05 -6.95 20.91
CA ASP A 142 38.67 -5.54 20.87
C ASP A 142 38.29 -5.04 19.47
N HIS A 143 38.63 -5.80 18.43
CA HIS A 143 38.30 -5.51 17.03
C HIS A 143 37.05 -6.26 16.52
N LEU A 144 36.42 -7.08 17.36
CA LEU A 144 35.26 -7.91 17.03
C LEU A 144 33.95 -7.43 17.68
N LEU A 145 33.95 -6.23 18.28
CA LEU A 145 32.78 -5.58 18.90
C LEU A 145 32.40 -4.27 18.20
#